data_AF-A0A3D3DI52-F1
#
_entry.id   AF-A0A3D3DI52-F1
#
_cell.length_a   1.000
_cell.length_b   1.000
_cell.length_c   1.000
_cell.angle_alpha   90.00
_cell.angle_beta   90.00
_cell.angle_gamma   90.00
#
_symmetry.space_group_name_H-M   'P 1'
#
loop_
_entity.id
_entity.type
_entity.pdbx_description
1 polymer ?
#
loop_
_entity_poly.entity_id
_entity_poly.type
_entity_poly.pdbx_seq_one_letter_code
_entity_poly.pdbx_strand_id
1 'polypeptide(L)' 'MRAVIQRVSEASVRIAGVTKGAIAQGLLVLLAVEEADTPADLEWLSGKIVRLRVFDDENGVMNRSVQEIQGGLL' A
#
# COMPACT_ATOMS: atom_id res chain seq x y z
N MET A 1 -0.01 -14.03 6.98
CA MET A 1 -0.66 -12.80 6.50
C MET A 1 -0.24 -12.61 5.06
N ARG A 2 -1.18 -12.25 4.18
CA ARG A 2 -0.87 -12.06 2.75
C ARG A 2 -1.39 -10.71 2.29
N ALA A 3 -0.65 -10.06 1.39
CA ALA A 3 -1.09 -8.83 0.76
C ALA A 3 -0.84 -8.87 -0.75
N VAL A 4 -1.80 -8.38 -1.52
CA VAL A 4 -1.60 -8.01 -2.92
C VAL A 4 -1.51 -6.49 -2.97
N ILE A 5 -0.40 -5.98 -3.52
CA ILE A 5 -0.10 -4.55 -3.54
C ILE A 5 -0.22 -4.06 -4.98
N GLN A 6 -0.92 -2.95 -5.18
CA GLN A 6 -1.05 -2.30 -6.48
C GLN A 6 -0.50 -0.87 -6.38
N ARG A 7 0.44 -0.54 -7.27
CA ARG A 7 0.89 0.83 -7.48
C ARG A 7 -0.19 1.59 -8.24
N VAL A 8 -0.70 2.66 -7.66
CA VAL A 8 -1.85 3.41 -8.20
C VAL A 8 -1.56 4.90 -8.33
N SER A 9 -2.15 5.53 -9.34
CA SER A 9 -2.23 7.00 -9.44
C SER A 9 -3.33 7.58 -8.55
N GLU A 10 -4.36 6.79 -8.26
CA GLU A 10 -5.46 7.07 -7.33
C GLU A 10 -6.16 5.77 -6.95
N ALA A 11 -6.80 5.73 -5.77
CA ALA A 11 -7.71 4.65 -5.38
C ALA A 11 -8.79 5.15 -4.42
N SER A 12 -9.96 4.51 -4.40
CA SER A 12 -11.03 4.84 -3.45
C SER A 12 -11.90 3.64 -3.11
N VAL A 13 -12.49 3.66 -1.90
CA VAL A 13 -13.49 2.70 -1.44
C VAL A 13 -14.83 3.39 -1.27
N ARG A 14 -15.90 2.80 -1.81
CA ARG A 14 -17.28 3.31 -1.73
C ARG A 14 -18.20 2.26 -1.13
N ILE A 15 -19.04 2.68 -0.18
CA ILE A 15 -20.09 1.83 0.42
C ILE A 15 -21.42 2.49 0.14
N ALA A 16 -22.34 1.75 -0.50
CA ALA A 16 -23.64 2.28 -0.94
C ALA A 16 -23.52 3.61 -1.73
N GLY A 17 -22.52 3.71 -2.61
CA GLY A 17 -22.25 4.89 -3.43
C GLY A 17 -21.50 6.03 -2.74
N VAL A 18 -21.26 5.96 -1.42
CA VAL A 18 -20.57 7.01 -0.66
C VAL A 18 -19.10 6.65 -0.46
N THR A 19 -18.18 7.54 -0.84
CA THR A 19 -16.74 7.38 -0.60
C THR A 19 -16.44 7.38 0.90
N LYS A 20 -15.76 6.33 1.37
CA LYS A 20 -15.32 6.18 2.77
C LYS A 20 -13.83 6.40 2.95
N GLY A 21 -13.05 6.17 1.89
CA GLY A 21 -11.62 6.42 1.85
C GLY A 21 -11.18 6.64 0.43
N ALA A 22 -10.21 7.52 0.23
CA ALA A 22 -9.59 7.78 -1.06
C ALA A 22 -8.14 8.23 -0.84
N ILE A 23 -7.29 7.85 -1.79
CA ILE A 23 -5.91 8.30 -1.88
C ILE A 23 -5.64 8.80 -3.30
N ALA A 24 -4.70 9.75 -3.41
CA ALA A 24 -4.08 10.09 -4.68
C ALA A 24 -3.00 9.03 -5.02
N GLN A 25 -1.83 9.46 -5.50
CA GLN A 25 -0.74 8.55 -5.80
C GLN A 25 -0.32 7.75 -4.57
N GLY A 26 -0.13 6.43 -4.73
CA GLY A 26 0.18 5.58 -3.60
C GLY A 26 0.06 4.08 -3.87
N LEU A 27 -0.27 3.34 -2.82
CA LEU A 27 -0.46 1.90 -2.85
C LEU A 27 -1.88 1.54 -2.41
N LEU A 28 -2.56 0.70 -3.18
CA LEU A 28 -3.74 -0.04 -2.75
C LEU A 28 -3.29 -1.41 -2.22
N VAL A 29 -3.66 -1.73 -0.98
CA VAL A 29 -3.24 -2.95 -0.27
C VAL A 29 -4.45 -3.84 -0.01
N LEU A 30 -4.57 -4.91 -0.79
CA LEU A 30 -5.56 -5.96 -0.54
C LEU A 30 -4.97 -6.93 0.48
N LEU A 31 -5.36 -6.77 1.75
CA LEU A 31 -4.85 -7.52 2.89
C LEU A 31 -5.75 -8.72 3.22
N ALA A 32 -5.14 -9.88 3.40
CA ALA A 32 -5.78 -11.08 3.92
C ALA A 32 -5.05 -11.54 5.19
N VAL A 33 -5.83 -11.76 6.26
CA VAL A 33 -5.35 -12.25 7.55
C VAL A 33 -5.88 -13.67 7.75
N GLU A 34 -5.00 -14.57 8.16
CA GLU A 34 -5.26 -15.99 8.43
C GLU A 34 -5.16 -16.26 9.94
N GLU A 35 -5.74 -17.38 10.41
CA GLU A 35 -5.78 -17.72 11.85
C GLU A 35 -4.40 -17.87 12.49
N ALA A 36 -3.41 -18.34 11.73
CA ALA A 36 -2.05 -18.53 12.19
C ALA A 36 -1.23 -17.23 12.27
N ASP A 37 -1.80 -16.09 11.87
CA ASP A 37 -1.08 -14.82 11.81
C ASP A 37 -0.82 -14.25 13.19
N THR A 38 0.41 -13.80 13.39
CA THR A 38 0.88 -13.26 14.65
C THR A 38 1.09 -11.74 14.57
N PRO A 39 1.16 -11.04 15.70
CA PRO A 39 1.56 -9.63 15.72
C PRO A 39 2.93 -9.37 15.06
N ALA A 40 3.85 -10.34 15.10
CA ALA A 40 5.14 -10.24 14.43
C ALA A 40 4.99 -10.22 12.89
N ASP A 41 4.05 -11.00 12.34
CA ASP A 41 3.75 -10.99 10.91
C ASP A 41 3.18 -9.63 10.46
N LEU A 42 2.34 -9.02 11.29
CA LEU A 42 1.79 -7.68 11.05
C LEU A 42 2.90 -6.61 11.02
N GLU A 43 3.79 -6.62 12.02
CA GLU A 43 4.89 -5.66 12.10
C GLU A 43 5.87 -5.84 10.93
N TRP A 44 6.17 -7.09 10.59
CA TRP A 44 7.04 -7.41 9.46
C TRP A 44 6.42 -6.99 8.12
N LEU A 45 5.15 -7.34 7.87
CA LEU A 45 4.48 -7.06 6.60
C LEU A 45 4.23 -5.57 6.41
N SER A 46 3.72 -4.88 7.43
CA SER A 46 3.52 -3.43 7.37
C SER A 46 4.83 -2.71 7.07
N GLY A 47 5.90 -3.02 7.80
CA GLY A 47 7.24 -2.46 7.54
C GLY A 47 7.73 -2.75 6.12
N LYS A 48 7.49 -3.95 5.60
CA LYS A 48 7.85 -4.33 4.23
C LYS A 48 7.08 -3.52 3.18
N ILE A 49 5.78 -3.28 3.40
CA ILE A 49 4.93 -2.51 2.48
C ILE A 49 5.40 -1.06 2.39
N VAL A 50 5.59 -0.38 3.53
CA VAL A 50 5.94 1.05 3.50
C VAL A 50 7.32 1.32 2.88
N ARG A 51 8.24 0.36 2.99
CA ARG A 51 9.61 0.45 2.43
C ARG A 51 9.77 -0.14 1.03
N LEU A 52 8.70 -0.68 0.44
CA LEU A 52 8.76 -1.33 -0.87
C LEU A 52 9.12 -0.32 -1.96
N ARG A 53 10.23 -0.55 -2.68
CA ARG A 53 10.75 0.34 -3.72
C ARG A 53 10.09 0.03 -5.07
N VAL A 54 8.93 0.63 -5.31
CA VAL A 54 8.12 0.41 -6.52
C VAL A 54 7.71 1.71 -7.21
N PHE A 55 8.14 2.87 -6.70
CA PHE A 55 7.92 4.16 -7.33
C PHE A 55 9.19 4.65 -8.03
N ASP A 56 8.98 5.41 -9.10
CA ASP A 56 10.07 5.87 -9.94
C ASP A 56 10.85 6.99 -9.25
N ASP A 57 12.16 7.02 -9.46
CA ASP A 57 13.04 8.13 -9.12
C ASP A 57 13.11 9.17 -10.24
N GLU A 58 14.03 10.12 -10.14
CA GLU A 58 14.24 11.19 -11.13
C GLU A 58 14.68 10.68 -12.50
N ASN A 59 15.21 9.45 -12.58
CA ASN A 59 15.63 8.80 -13.81
C ASN A 59 14.56 7.83 -14.35
N GLY A 60 13.38 7.77 -13.74
CA GLY A 60 12.32 6.84 -14.12
C GLY A 60 12.54 5.41 -13.66
N VAL A 61 13.48 5.17 -12.74
CA VAL A 61 13.82 3.83 -12.24
C VAL A 61 13.10 3.58 -10.92
N MET A 62 12.52 2.39 -10.73
CA MET A 62 11.78 2.03 -9.52
C MET A 62 12.69 1.91 -8.28
N ASN A 63 12.98 3.05 -7.65
CA ASN A 63 13.90 3.17 -6.52
C ASN A 63 13.29 3.89 -5.31
N ARG A 64 12.05 4.40 -5.40
CA ARG A 64 11.40 5.09 -4.29
C ARG A 64 10.30 4.23 -3.68
N SER A 65 10.14 4.38 -2.37
CA SER A 65 9.07 3.82 -1.57
C SER A 65 7.89 4.77 -1.45
N VAL A 66 6.75 4.27 -0.95
CA VAL A 66 5.57 5.12 -0.73
C VAL A 66 5.85 6.24 0.29
N GLN A 67 6.74 5.99 1.26
CA GLN A 67 7.16 7.02 2.23
C GLN A 67 7.96 8.13 1.57
N GLU A 68 8.90 7.77 0.69
CA GLU A 68 9.78 8.75 0.01
C GLU A 68 9.01 9.64 -0.96
N ILE A 69 7.95 9.13 -1.59
CA ILE A 69 7.07 9.93 -2.46
C ILE A 69 5.92 10.60 -1.69
N GLN A 70 5.85 10.45 -0.36
CA GLN A 70 4.75 10.94 0.48
C GLN A 70 3.36 10.48 -0.03
N GLY A 71 3.29 9.26 -0.55
CA GLY A 71 2.11 8.68 -1.16
C GLY A 71 1.09 8.17 -0.14
N GLY A 72 -0.14 7.99 -0.59
CA GLY A 72 -1.21 7.40 0.20
C GLY A 72 -1.14 5.87 0.30
N LEU A 73 -1.77 5.32 1.33
CA LEU A 73 -2.04 3.89 1.47
C LEU A 73 -3.54 3.73 1.67
N LEU A 74 -4.15 2.83 0.89
CA LEU A 74 -5.56 2.48 0.97
C LEU A 74 -5.72 0.96 1.13
#